data_AF-A0A8T4WPS1-F1
#
_entry.id   AF-A0A8T4WPS1-F1
#
_cell.length_a   1.000
_cell.length_b   1.000
_cell.length_c   1.000
_cell.angle_alpha   90.00
_cell.angle_beta   90.00
_cell.angle_gamma   90.00
#
_symmetry.space_group_name_H-M   'P 1'
#
loop_
_entity.id
_entity.type
_entity.pdbx_description
1 polymer ?
#
loop_
_entity_poly.entity_id
_entity_poly.type
_entity_poly.pdbx_seq_one_letter_code
_entity_poly.pdbx_strand_id
1 'polypeptide(L)'
;MNSNYLFLVDLGSASNPAETDALAGTPTDELVKKSKNTELSLFMREPAIQELAHRRNPVVIDICNSLIRRRDFDSWFVAVRALAHLGTHSAKDTLLAMGAECDPSRLRILVNFLGRLVGDDDLELFCKLIQGIAKPNSIDVSAWTKTGLNALLNVHRTHGTRLVWNSSRKMNPFVSSFVTKTGKTRPAVSEQGTYKSLKERKRVFI
;
A
#
# COMPACT_ATOMS: atom_id res chain seq x y z
N MET A 1 16.28 -13.77 -23.89
CA MET A 1 15.19 -14.70 -24.26
C MET A 1 14.33 -14.87 -23.03
N ASN A 2 13.18 -14.20 -22.98
CA ASN A 2 12.29 -14.22 -21.82
C ASN A 2 11.15 -15.20 -22.10
N SER A 3 11.15 -16.34 -21.42
CA SER A 3 9.99 -17.22 -21.39
C SER A 3 9.09 -16.79 -20.24
N ASN A 4 7.95 -16.17 -20.57
CA ASN A 4 6.84 -16.00 -19.63
C ASN A 4 6.00 -17.28 -19.67
N TYR A 5 5.97 -18.05 -18.59
CA TYR A 5 5.05 -19.18 -18.45
C TYR A 5 3.83 -18.75 -17.63
N LEU A 6 2.65 -19.01 -18.18
CA LEU A 6 1.35 -18.82 -17.55
C LEU A 6 0.79 -20.23 -17.30
N PHE A 7 0.62 -20.62 -16.03
CA PHE A 7 -0.04 -21.89 -15.69
C PHE A 7 -1.50 -21.58 -15.31
N LEU A 8 -2.42 -22.10 -16.11
CA LEU A 8 -3.84 -22.22 -15.74
C LEU A 8 -4.00 -23.54 -14.98
N VAL A 9 -4.33 -23.46 -13.70
CA VAL A 9 -4.68 -24.63 -12.88
C VAL A 9 -6.20 -24.74 -12.85
N ASP A 10 -6.70 -25.87 -13.31
CA ASP A 10 -8.10 -26.26 -13.28
C ASP A 10 -8.50 -26.58 -11.82
N LEU A 11 -9.41 -25.80 -11.24
CA LEU A 11 -9.98 -26.10 -9.92
C LEU A 11 -11.11 -27.10 -10.13
N GLY A 12 -10.72 -28.36 -10.34
CA GLY A 12 -11.62 -29.50 -10.37
C GLY A 12 -12.50 -29.53 -9.13
N SER A 13 -13.79 -29.34 -9.33
CA SER A 13 -14.83 -29.60 -8.36
C SER A 13 -14.83 -31.10 -8.05
N ALA A 14 -14.49 -31.48 -6.82
CA ALA A 14 -14.69 -32.83 -6.32
C ALA A 14 -15.26 -32.77 -4.90
N SER A 15 -16.42 -33.39 -4.77
CA SER A 15 -17.25 -33.61 -3.60
C SER A 15 -16.51 -34.15 -2.37
N ASN A 16 -17.00 -33.74 -1.19
CA ASN A 16 -16.65 -34.27 0.12
C ASN A 16 -16.60 -35.82 0.15
N PRO A 17 -15.69 -36.35 0.97
CA PRO A 17 -16.11 -37.31 1.98
C PRO A 17 -15.71 -36.85 3.39
N ALA A 18 -16.61 -37.14 4.32
CA ALA A 18 -16.46 -36.91 5.74
C ALA A 18 -15.36 -37.80 6.36
N GLU A 19 -14.79 -37.27 7.45
CA GLU A 19 -14.15 -37.96 8.58
C GLU A 19 -13.03 -38.96 8.30
N THR A 20 -11.80 -38.55 8.64
CA THR A 20 -10.92 -39.18 9.64
C THR A 20 -9.54 -38.52 9.57
N ASP A 21 -9.19 -37.66 10.54
CA ASP A 21 -8.00 -37.84 11.39
C ASP A 21 -7.78 -36.62 12.28
N ALA A 22 -8.02 -36.80 13.57
CA ALA A 22 -7.77 -35.82 14.62
C ALA A 22 -6.34 -35.97 15.16
N LEU A 23 -5.30 -35.84 14.32
CA LEU A 23 -3.91 -35.91 14.80
C LEU A 23 -2.86 -35.23 13.89
N ALA A 24 -3.18 -34.08 13.30
CA ALA A 24 -2.16 -33.13 12.84
C ALA A 24 -2.80 -31.75 12.84
N GLY A 25 -2.30 -30.82 13.65
CA GLY A 25 -2.70 -29.42 13.53
C GLY A 25 -2.52 -29.01 12.06
N THR A 26 -3.52 -28.38 11.46
CA THR A 26 -3.35 -27.93 10.09
C THR A 26 -2.14 -26.99 10.05
N PRO A 27 -1.35 -26.93 8.95
CA PRO A 27 -0.19 -26.04 8.89
C PRO A 27 -0.53 -24.57 9.19
N THR A 28 -1.82 -24.20 9.10
CA THR A 28 -2.35 -22.90 9.54
C THR A 28 -2.39 -22.76 11.06
N ASP A 29 -2.73 -23.80 11.81
CA ASP A 29 -2.81 -23.78 13.27
C ASP A 29 -1.44 -23.57 13.91
N GLU A 30 -0.39 -24.18 13.36
CA GLU A 30 0.99 -23.95 13.81
C GLU A 30 1.43 -22.51 13.57
N LEU A 31 1.09 -21.93 12.41
CA LEU A 31 1.35 -20.53 12.10
C LEU A 31 0.59 -19.59 13.05
N VAL A 32 -0.67 -19.89 13.36
CA VAL A 32 -1.47 -19.12 14.33
C VAL A 32 -0.87 -19.22 15.73
N LYS A 33 -0.47 -20.43 16.17
CA LYS A 33 0.19 -20.63 17.47
C LYS A 33 1.50 -19.84 17.55
N LYS A 34 2.35 -19.96 16.53
CA LYS A 34 3.64 -19.25 16.46
C LYS A 34 3.47 -17.74 16.44
N SER A 35 2.52 -17.23 15.65
CA SER A 35 2.27 -15.78 15.55
C SER A 35 1.69 -15.19 16.83
N LYS A 36 0.91 -15.94 17.61
CA LYS A 36 0.35 -15.52 18.91
C LYS A 36 1.30 -15.68 20.09
N ASN A 37 2.35 -16.50 19.98
CA ASN A 37 3.28 -16.74 21.09
C ASN A 37 4.06 -15.47 21.46
N THR A 38 3.73 -14.85 22.59
CA THR A 38 4.36 -13.60 23.07
C THR A 38 5.72 -13.80 23.73
N GLU A 39 6.10 -15.04 24.04
CA GLU A 39 7.42 -15.38 24.59
C GLU A 39 8.51 -15.33 23.50
N LEU A 40 8.10 -15.50 22.23
CA LEU A 40 9.00 -15.36 21.08
C LEU A 40 9.23 -13.89 20.74
N SER A 41 10.45 -13.58 20.33
CA SER A 41 10.79 -12.26 19.78
C SER A 41 9.94 -11.95 18.54
N LEU A 42 9.64 -10.67 18.31
CA LEU A 42 8.84 -10.24 17.16
C LEU A 42 9.45 -10.72 15.83
N PHE A 43 10.78 -10.68 15.73
CA PHE A 43 11.53 -11.18 14.57
C PHE A 43 11.21 -12.64 14.23
N MET A 44 11.07 -13.52 15.23
CA MET A 44 10.73 -14.93 15.02
C MET A 44 9.24 -15.14 14.67
N ARG A 45 8.39 -14.19 15.04
CA ARG A 45 6.94 -14.22 14.79
C ARG A 45 6.55 -13.61 13.45
N GLU A 46 7.28 -12.59 12.99
CA GLU A 46 6.95 -11.81 11.79
C GLU A 46 6.73 -12.70 10.56
N PRO A 47 7.58 -13.68 10.21
CA PRO A 47 7.36 -14.52 9.03
C PRO A 47 6.02 -15.28 9.08
N ALA A 48 5.62 -15.76 10.26
CA ALA A 48 4.34 -16.44 10.41
C ALA A 48 3.15 -15.48 10.26
N ILE A 49 3.28 -14.24 10.78
CA ILE A 49 2.27 -13.19 10.63
C ILE A 49 2.11 -12.81 9.15
N GLN A 50 3.23 -12.61 8.44
CA GLN A 50 3.22 -12.25 7.03
C GLN A 50 2.65 -13.38 6.15
N GLU A 51 2.99 -14.62 6.45
CA GLU A 51 2.43 -15.79 5.74
C GLU A 51 0.92 -15.91 5.95
N LEU A 52 0.43 -15.73 7.19
CA LEU A 52 -1.01 -15.69 7.47
C LEU A 52 -1.70 -14.54 6.74
N ALA A 53 -1.06 -13.37 6.66
CA ALA A 53 -1.59 -12.22 5.92
C ALA A 53 -1.68 -12.51 4.42
N HIS A 54 -0.66 -13.16 3.85
CA HIS A 54 -0.64 -13.58 2.46
C HIS A 54 -1.76 -14.58 2.15
N ARG A 55 -2.03 -15.52 3.07
CA ARG A 55 -3.17 -16.46 3.01
C ARG A 55 -4.52 -15.80 3.30
N ARG A 56 -4.55 -14.49 3.54
CA ARG A 56 -5.72 -13.69 3.92
C ARG A 56 -6.46 -14.22 5.15
N ASN A 57 -5.73 -14.78 6.11
CA ASN A 57 -6.34 -15.30 7.33
C ASN A 57 -6.84 -14.14 8.21
N PRO A 58 -8.13 -14.11 8.61
CA PRO A 58 -8.70 -12.99 9.37
C PRO A 58 -8.09 -12.81 10.76
N VAL A 59 -7.51 -13.86 11.36
CA VAL A 59 -6.85 -13.81 12.68
C VAL A 59 -5.69 -12.80 12.71
N VAL A 60 -5.13 -12.48 11.54
CA VAL A 60 -4.07 -11.46 11.42
C VAL A 60 -4.54 -10.09 11.92
N ILE A 61 -5.83 -9.74 11.78
CA ILE A 61 -6.36 -8.47 12.26
C ILE A 61 -6.21 -8.37 13.78
N ASP A 62 -6.60 -9.41 14.51
CA ASP A 62 -6.48 -9.45 15.98
C ASP A 62 -5.03 -9.39 16.43
N ILE A 63 -4.14 -10.10 15.73
CA ILE A 63 -2.70 -10.07 15.99
C ILE A 63 -2.17 -8.64 15.76
N CYS A 64 -2.51 -8.01 14.65
CA CYS A 64 -2.08 -6.65 14.33
C CYS A 64 -2.61 -5.64 15.35
N ASN A 65 -3.87 -5.74 15.76
CA ASN A 65 -4.46 -4.91 16.81
C ASN A 65 -3.69 -5.04 18.14
N SER A 66 -3.25 -6.25 18.50
CA SER A 66 -2.42 -6.46 19.68
C SER A 66 -1.03 -5.82 19.55
N LEU A 67 -0.43 -5.85 18.35
CA LEU A 67 0.88 -5.27 18.08
C LEU A 67 0.85 -3.74 18.08
N ILE A 68 -0.18 -3.14 17.48
CA ILE A 68 -0.36 -1.68 17.43
C ILE A 68 -0.44 -1.08 18.85
N ARG A 69 -1.07 -1.78 19.78
CA ARG A 69 -1.20 -1.34 21.19
C ARG A 69 0.12 -1.27 21.96
N ARG A 70 1.18 -1.95 21.51
CA ARG A 70 2.48 -2.00 22.21
C ARG A 70 3.30 -0.71 22.10
N ARG A 71 2.89 0.23 21.24
CA ARG A 71 3.49 1.56 21.01
C ARG A 71 4.95 1.58 20.49
N ASP A 72 5.63 0.44 20.42
CA ASP A 72 6.94 0.33 19.78
C ASP A 72 6.86 0.37 18.25
N PHE A 73 7.91 0.89 17.62
CA PHE A 73 7.94 1.10 16.17
C PHE A 73 7.95 -0.23 15.39
N ASP A 74 8.68 -1.23 15.87
CA ASP A 74 8.83 -2.51 15.17
C ASP A 74 7.50 -3.28 15.13
N SER A 75 6.81 -3.39 16.26
CA SER A 75 5.48 -4.01 16.33
C SER A 75 4.47 -3.26 15.46
N TRP A 76 4.49 -1.92 15.50
CA TRP A 76 3.65 -1.08 14.65
C TRP A 76 3.93 -1.32 13.16
N PHE A 77 5.21 -1.35 12.75
CA PHE A 77 5.59 -1.53 11.36
C PHE A 77 5.22 -2.92 10.83
N VAL A 78 5.45 -3.97 11.62
CA VAL A 78 5.04 -5.34 11.28
C VAL A 78 3.53 -5.43 11.11
N ALA A 79 2.75 -4.80 11.99
CA ALA A 79 1.30 -4.76 11.90
C ALA A 79 0.83 -4.04 10.62
N VAL A 80 1.36 -2.85 10.33
CA VAL A 80 1.03 -2.09 9.10
C VAL A 80 1.34 -2.90 7.85
N ARG A 81 2.52 -3.53 7.80
CA ARG A 81 2.93 -4.37 6.67
C ARG A 81 2.02 -5.58 6.49
N ALA A 82 1.67 -6.26 7.58
CA ALA A 82 0.78 -7.42 7.55
C ALA A 82 -0.65 -7.03 7.12
N LEU A 83 -1.22 -5.96 7.67
CA LEU A 83 -2.52 -5.43 7.25
C LEU A 83 -2.51 -5.03 5.77
N ALA A 84 -1.42 -4.42 5.31
CA ALA A 84 -1.29 -4.03 3.91
C ALA A 84 -1.22 -5.24 2.96
N HIS A 85 -0.56 -6.33 3.36
CA HIS A 85 -0.57 -7.59 2.61
C HIS A 85 -1.92 -8.31 2.66
N LEU A 86 -2.61 -8.24 3.80
CA LEU A 86 -3.95 -8.82 3.96
C LEU A 86 -4.93 -8.21 2.96
N GLY A 87 -4.88 -6.88 2.78
CA GLY A 87 -5.57 -6.18 1.69
C GLY A 87 -7.10 -6.31 1.71
N THR A 88 -7.69 -6.75 2.82
CA THR A 88 -9.14 -6.81 3.00
C THR A 88 -9.69 -5.44 3.34
N HIS A 89 -11.01 -5.26 3.17
CA HIS A 89 -11.69 -4.01 3.53
C HIS A 89 -11.43 -3.65 5.01
N SER A 90 -11.59 -4.61 5.92
CA SER A 90 -11.36 -4.39 7.35
C SER A 90 -9.91 -4.01 7.67
N ALA A 91 -8.93 -4.57 6.94
CA ALA A 91 -7.53 -4.21 7.12
C ALA A 91 -7.25 -2.77 6.69
N LYS A 92 -7.85 -2.36 5.57
CA LYS A 92 -7.78 -1.00 5.05
C LYS A 92 -8.44 0.01 5.99
N ASP A 93 -9.62 -0.29 6.52
CA ASP A 93 -10.31 0.55 7.52
C ASP A 93 -9.44 0.75 8.76
N THR A 94 -8.81 -0.33 9.22
CA THR A 94 -7.86 -0.28 10.35
C THR A 94 -6.67 0.63 10.04
N LEU A 95 -6.07 0.50 8.85
CA LEU A 95 -4.96 1.36 8.41
C LEU A 95 -5.38 2.83 8.30
N LEU A 96 -6.59 3.13 7.80
CA LEU A 96 -7.11 4.50 7.73
C LEU A 96 -7.31 5.10 9.11
N ALA A 97 -7.92 4.35 10.04
CA ALA A 97 -8.13 4.78 11.42
C ALA A 97 -6.79 5.06 12.14
N MET A 98 -5.79 4.20 11.95
CA MET A 98 -4.44 4.42 12.49
C MET A 98 -3.79 5.73 11.99
N GLY A 99 -4.13 6.16 10.77
CA GLY A 99 -3.56 7.37 10.19
C GLY A 99 -3.93 8.64 10.95
N ALA A 100 -5.08 8.68 11.60
CA ALA A 100 -5.51 9.82 12.40
C ALA A 100 -4.66 10.02 13.67
N GLU A 101 -4.04 8.96 14.18
CA GLU A 101 -3.26 8.96 15.43
C GLU A 101 -1.74 8.94 15.21
N CYS A 102 -1.28 8.81 13.96
CA CYS A 102 0.14 8.73 13.64
C CYS A 102 0.82 10.11 13.66
N ASP A 103 2.06 10.14 14.17
CA ASP A 103 2.95 11.27 13.95
C ASP A 103 3.34 11.39 12.45
N PRO A 104 3.82 12.56 11.99
CA PRO A 104 4.12 12.77 10.57
C PRO A 104 5.11 11.77 9.95
N SER A 105 6.02 11.17 10.72
CA SER A 105 7.00 10.21 10.22
C SER A 105 6.35 8.86 9.96
N ARG A 106 5.56 8.36 10.93
CA ARG A 106 4.78 7.12 10.78
C ARG A 106 3.68 7.26 9.73
N LEU A 107 3.03 8.42 9.68
CA LEU A 107 1.98 8.72 8.71
C LEU A 107 2.49 8.59 7.26
N ARG A 108 3.73 9.01 6.97
CA ARG A 108 4.32 8.83 5.62
C ARG A 108 4.45 7.38 5.21
N ILE A 109 4.92 6.54 6.13
CA ILE A 109 5.06 5.09 5.88
C ILE A 109 3.68 4.50 5.62
N LEU A 110 2.71 4.84 6.47
CA LEU A 110 1.32 4.39 6.37
C LEU A 110 0.66 4.82 5.05
N VAL A 111 0.80 6.09 4.66
CA VAL A 111 0.28 6.63 3.40
C VAL A 111 0.90 5.91 2.20
N ASN A 112 2.17 5.50 2.27
CA ASN A 112 2.78 4.71 1.20
C ASN A 112 2.18 3.30 1.06
N PHE A 113 1.75 2.68 2.15
CA PHE A 113 1.02 1.40 2.09
C PHE A 113 -0.42 1.60 1.62
N LEU A 114 -1.14 2.58 2.20
CA LEU A 114 -2.50 2.91 1.82
C LEU A 114 -2.63 3.32 0.36
N GLY A 115 -1.67 4.05 -0.19
CA GLY A 115 -1.65 4.44 -1.60
C GLY A 115 -1.70 3.25 -2.57
N ARG A 116 -1.33 2.04 -2.13
CA ARG A 116 -1.40 0.79 -2.91
C ARG A 116 -2.73 0.06 -2.81
N LEU A 117 -3.56 0.43 -1.84
CA LEU A 117 -4.80 -0.27 -1.47
C LEU A 117 -6.05 0.60 -1.63
N VAL A 118 -5.87 1.93 -1.65
CA VAL A 118 -6.96 2.90 -1.65
C VAL A 118 -7.83 2.76 -2.90
N GLY A 119 -9.14 2.61 -2.65
CA GLY A 119 -10.19 2.65 -3.66
C GLY A 119 -10.93 3.98 -3.64
N ASP A 120 -11.96 4.09 -4.47
CA ASP A 120 -12.71 5.34 -4.61
C ASP A 120 -13.52 5.68 -3.33
N ASP A 121 -13.97 4.65 -2.60
CA ASP A 121 -14.72 4.79 -1.34
C ASP A 121 -13.90 5.44 -0.21
N ASP A 122 -12.57 5.31 -0.27
CA ASP A 122 -11.66 5.78 0.78
C ASP A 122 -11.03 7.15 0.46
N LEU A 123 -11.37 7.71 -0.71
CA LEU A 123 -10.64 8.83 -1.30
C LEU A 123 -10.59 10.05 -0.39
N GLU A 124 -11.71 10.37 0.28
CA GLU A 124 -11.80 11.54 1.14
C GLU A 124 -10.90 11.41 2.37
N LEU A 125 -10.94 10.25 3.04
CA LEU A 125 -10.11 9.97 4.21
C LEU A 125 -8.63 9.96 3.83
N PHE A 126 -8.29 9.30 2.72
CA PHE A 126 -6.92 9.27 2.22
C PHE A 126 -6.39 10.67 1.87
N CYS A 127 -7.20 11.54 1.28
CA CYS A 127 -6.82 12.94 1.03
C CYS A 127 -6.48 13.68 2.33
N LYS A 128 -7.27 13.51 3.40
CA LYS A 128 -6.98 14.11 4.72
C LYS A 128 -5.65 13.63 5.29
N LEU A 129 -5.32 12.35 5.13
CA LEU A 129 -4.02 11.81 5.55
C LEU A 129 -2.85 12.39 4.75
N ILE A 130 -2.99 12.54 3.43
CA ILE A 130 -1.97 13.19 2.59
C ILE A 130 -1.74 14.64 3.03
N GLN A 131 -2.79 15.38 3.37
CA GLN A 131 -2.66 16.75 3.86
C GLN A 131 -1.79 16.81 5.14
N GLY A 132 -1.90 15.81 6.01
CA GLY A 132 -1.06 15.70 7.22
C GLY A 132 0.44 15.54 6.94
N ILE A 133 0.82 15.07 5.74
CA ILE A 133 2.23 14.90 5.34
C ILE A 133 2.72 15.93 4.32
N ALA A 134 1.91 16.94 4.00
CA ALA A 134 2.12 17.91 2.91
C ALA A 134 3.36 18.84 3.06
N LYS A 135 4.24 18.57 4.02
CA LYS A 135 5.55 19.24 4.11
C LYS A 135 6.48 18.74 2.99
N PRO A 136 7.28 19.64 2.38
CA PRO A 136 8.11 19.34 1.22
C PRO A 136 9.09 18.17 1.46
N ASN A 137 8.74 16.95 1.03
CA ASN A 137 9.56 15.74 1.11
C ASN A 137 9.26 14.70 0.01
N SER A 138 10.32 14.04 -0.43
CA SER A 138 10.46 12.58 -0.50
C SER A 138 9.30 11.56 -0.47
N ILE A 139 8.33 11.45 -1.39
CA ILE A 139 7.38 10.28 -1.38
C ILE A 139 7.56 9.36 -2.59
N ASP A 140 7.84 8.08 -2.35
CA ASP A 140 7.81 7.05 -3.41
C ASP A 140 6.37 6.62 -3.70
N VAL A 141 5.89 6.94 -4.90
CA VAL A 141 4.53 6.64 -5.37
C VAL A 141 4.49 5.54 -6.44
N SER A 142 5.61 4.83 -6.65
CA SER A 142 5.78 3.89 -7.78
C SER A 142 4.80 2.71 -7.79
N ALA A 143 4.31 2.31 -6.62
CA ALA A 143 3.37 1.20 -6.45
C ALA A 143 1.93 1.66 -6.14
N TRP A 144 1.64 2.96 -6.24
CA TRP A 144 0.33 3.49 -5.87
C TRP A 144 -0.73 3.17 -6.92
N THR A 145 -1.97 3.05 -6.48
CA THR A 145 -3.14 2.95 -7.36
C THR A 145 -3.37 4.27 -8.08
N LYS A 146 -4.12 4.22 -9.19
CA LYS A 146 -4.55 5.43 -9.90
C LYS A 146 -5.32 6.38 -8.98
N THR A 147 -6.18 5.82 -8.13
CA THR A 147 -6.94 6.59 -7.13
C THR A 147 -6.02 7.27 -6.13
N GLY A 148 -5.00 6.58 -5.62
CA GLY A 148 -4.00 7.18 -4.72
C GLY A 148 -3.21 8.31 -5.37
N LEU A 149 -2.80 8.15 -6.63
CA LEU A 149 -2.13 9.21 -7.40
C LEU A 149 -3.03 10.42 -7.63
N ASN A 150 -4.31 10.20 -7.96
CA ASN A 150 -5.28 11.26 -8.16
C ASN A 150 -5.54 12.03 -6.86
N ALA A 151 -5.64 11.33 -5.72
CA ALA A 151 -5.76 11.93 -4.40
C ALA A 151 -4.60 12.88 -4.10
N LEU A 152 -3.36 12.42 -4.35
CA LEU A 152 -2.15 13.22 -4.17
C LEU A 152 -2.17 14.47 -5.05
N LEU A 153 -2.46 14.32 -6.35
CA LEU A 153 -2.56 15.43 -7.29
C LEU A 153 -3.62 16.46 -6.86
N ASN A 154 -4.76 15.99 -6.37
CA ASN A 154 -5.85 16.84 -5.91
C ASN A 154 -5.43 17.66 -4.68
N VAL A 155 -4.87 17.02 -3.66
CA VAL A 155 -4.40 17.69 -2.44
C VAL A 155 -3.36 18.76 -2.76
N HIS A 156 -2.37 18.46 -3.61
CA HIS A 156 -1.33 19.43 -3.97
C HIS A 156 -1.87 20.61 -4.79
N ARG A 157 -2.83 20.37 -5.69
CA ARG A 157 -3.51 21.44 -6.43
C ARG A 157 -4.25 22.39 -5.48
N THR A 158 -4.95 21.85 -4.48
CA THR A 158 -5.65 22.65 -3.48
C THR A 158 -4.70 23.50 -2.63
N HIS A 159 -3.51 22.98 -2.32
CA HIS A 159 -2.48 23.71 -1.55
C HIS A 159 -1.56 24.59 -2.41
N GLY A 160 -1.79 24.70 -3.72
CA GLY A 160 -0.95 25.50 -4.62
C GLY A 160 0.49 25.01 -4.73
N THR A 161 0.75 23.74 -4.40
CA THR A 161 2.09 23.15 -4.46
C THR A 161 2.28 22.39 -5.76
N ARG A 162 3.47 22.51 -6.34
CA ARG A 162 3.80 21.87 -7.61
C ARG A 162 4.46 20.52 -7.35
N LEU A 163 3.84 19.45 -7.84
CA LEU A 163 4.47 18.13 -7.85
C LEU A 163 5.54 18.06 -8.93
N VAL A 164 6.76 17.73 -8.55
CA VAL A 164 7.87 17.48 -9.48
C VAL A 164 8.07 15.98 -9.62
N TRP A 165 7.79 15.47 -10.82
CA TRP A 165 8.00 14.06 -11.14
C TRP A 165 9.47 13.81 -11.51
N ASN A 166 10.13 12.92 -10.77
CA ASN A 166 11.48 12.44 -11.08
C ASN A 166 11.44 10.95 -11.42
N SER A 167 11.30 10.62 -12.71
CA SER A 167 11.24 9.23 -13.20
C SER A 167 12.53 8.85 -13.91
N SER A 168 13.07 7.67 -13.57
CA SER A 168 14.17 7.04 -14.33
C SER A 168 13.84 5.62 -14.80
N ARG A 169 12.55 5.33 -15.02
CA ARG A 169 12.11 4.20 -15.84
C ARG A 169 11.36 4.79 -17.03
N LYS A 170 11.64 4.28 -18.25
CA LYS A 170 10.83 4.53 -19.44
C LYS A 170 9.43 3.94 -19.20
N MET A 171 8.58 4.64 -18.47
CA MET A 171 7.16 4.38 -18.43
C MET A 171 6.49 5.36 -19.38
N ASN A 172 5.61 4.82 -20.23
CA ASN A 172 4.82 5.58 -21.18
C ASN A 172 3.98 6.62 -20.42
N PRO A 173 3.99 7.90 -20.80
CA PRO A 173 3.20 8.94 -20.15
C PRO A 173 1.74 8.83 -20.60
N PHE A 174 1.03 7.77 -20.21
CA PHE A 174 -0.43 7.75 -20.25
C PHE A 174 -0.98 8.44 -19.00
N VAL A 175 -0.62 9.72 -18.86
CA VAL A 175 -1.46 10.78 -18.31
C VAL A 175 -1.48 11.88 -19.37
N SER A 176 -1.74 11.50 -20.62
CA SER A 176 -2.07 12.43 -21.68
C SER A 176 -3.57 12.68 -21.61
N SER A 177 -3.92 13.96 -21.41
CA SER A 177 -5.27 14.55 -21.47
C SER A 177 -6.34 13.99 -20.52
N PHE A 178 -6.63 14.75 -19.46
CA PHE A 178 -8.01 14.88 -18.99
C PHE A 178 -8.53 16.26 -19.40
N VAL A 179 -9.58 16.23 -20.20
CA VAL A 179 -10.42 17.37 -20.55
C VAL A 179 -10.91 17.99 -19.24
N THR A 180 -10.47 19.22 -18.96
CA THR A 180 -11.16 20.05 -17.99
C THR A 180 -12.54 20.34 -18.57
N LYS A 181 -13.61 19.84 -17.92
CA LYS A 181 -14.98 20.35 -18.08
C LYS A 181 -15.06 21.76 -17.50
N THR A 182 -14.34 22.70 -18.11
CA THR A 182 -14.55 24.14 -17.98
C THR A 182 -14.12 24.74 -19.29
N GLY A 183 -15.08 24.99 -20.18
CA GLY A 183 -14.85 25.76 -21.39
C GLY A 183 -14.36 27.14 -21.02
N LYS A 184 -13.05 27.37 -21.18
CA LYS A 184 -12.41 28.68 -21.29
C LYS A 184 -11.01 28.48 -21.88
N THR A 185 -10.92 28.72 -23.18
CA THR A 185 -9.70 28.80 -23.99
C THR A 185 -8.82 29.98 -23.56
N ARG A 186 -7.50 29.74 -23.39
CA ARG A 186 -6.44 30.75 -23.53
C ARG A 186 -5.16 30.11 -24.11
N PRO A 187 -4.33 30.88 -24.84
CA PRO A 187 -3.53 30.37 -25.96
C PRO A 187 -2.19 29.76 -25.56
N ALA A 188 -1.70 28.91 -26.48
CA ALA A 188 -0.48 28.14 -26.40
C ALA A 188 0.78 29.01 -26.38
N VAL A 189 1.73 28.66 -25.50
CA VAL A 189 3.14 29.01 -25.64
C VAL A 189 3.90 27.70 -25.88
N SER A 190 4.51 27.64 -27.05
CA SER A 190 5.38 26.58 -27.53
C SER A 190 6.77 26.70 -26.92
N GLU A 191 7.30 25.64 -26.31
CA GLU A 191 8.75 25.46 -26.20
C GLU A 191 9.11 24.00 -26.43
N GLN A 192 9.66 23.75 -27.61
CA GLN A 192 10.51 22.61 -27.91
C GLN A 192 11.85 22.83 -27.20
N GLY A 193 12.26 21.89 -26.36
CA GLY A 193 13.57 21.91 -25.70
C GLY A 193 14.06 20.50 -25.43
N THR A 194 14.90 20.00 -26.33
CA THR A 194 15.74 18.80 -26.20
C THR A 194 16.52 18.75 -24.88
N TYR A 195 16.48 17.62 -24.16
CA TYR A 195 17.37 17.38 -23.02
C TYR A 195 18.26 16.15 -23.22
N LYS A 196 19.56 16.44 -23.23
CA LYS A 196 20.68 15.50 -23.15
C LYS A 196 20.62 14.72 -21.82
N SER A 197 21.12 13.49 -21.88
CA SER A 197 21.21 12.56 -20.75
C SER A 197 22.09 13.11 -19.63
N LEU A 198 21.59 13.07 -18.40
CA LEU A 198 22.43 13.05 -17.21
C LEU A 198 21.91 11.99 -16.24
N LYS A 199 22.82 11.10 -15.84
CA LYS A 199 22.59 10.03 -14.86
C LYS A 199 22.46 10.64 -13.47
N GLU A 200 21.59 10.01 -12.65
CA GLU A 200 21.75 9.71 -11.21
C GLU A 200 20.58 10.09 -10.28
N ARG A 201 20.31 9.14 -9.36
CA ARG A 201 19.60 9.16 -8.05
C ARG A 201 18.15 9.70 -7.99
N LYS A 202 17.23 8.84 -7.49
CA LYS A 202 15.76 8.98 -7.60
C LYS A 202 15.09 9.22 -6.24
N ARG A 203 14.34 10.32 -6.11
CA ARG A 203 13.47 10.71 -4.98
C ARG A 203 12.44 11.73 -5.51
N VAL A 204 11.18 11.67 -5.06
CA VAL A 204 10.18 12.73 -5.35
C VAL A 204 10.39 13.86 -4.36
N PHE A 205 10.99 14.96 -4.78
CA PHE A 205 11.07 16.16 -3.95
C PHE A 205 9.76 16.93 -4.09
N ILE A 206 9.11 17.19 -2.96
CA ILE A 206 8.09 18.23 -2.83
C ILE A 206 8.83 19.50 -2.41
#